data_AF-A0A0M6WV20-F1
#
_entry.id   AF-A0A0M6WV20-F1
#
_cell.length_a   1.000
_cell.length_b   1.000
_cell.length_c   1.000
_cell.angle_alpha   90.00
_cell.angle_beta   90.00
_cell.angle_gamma   90.00
#
_symmetry.space_group_name_H-M   'P 1'
#
loop_
_entity.id
_entity.type
_entity.pdbx_description
1 polymer ?
#
loop_
_entity_poly.entity_id
_entity_poly.type
_entity_poly.pdbx_seq_one_letter_code
_entity_poly.pdbx_strand_id
1 'polypeptide(L)'
;MKKKEEQLVRKVTDMIQKTREGKLHWDIQCQTTEYNDPAKKPVETEEGETWVIDECFVSYHCMDQEKEFLLVSYEQIYTCGEKKKSCNLIFLPPLGIRFFDVDVLAPYAVEADQMLIYEVHMLWLTVLEQYKKDPQSMELDVTGRELVLQQ
;
A
#
# COMPACT_ATOMS: atom_id res chain seq x y z
N MET A 1 -11.48 -21.09 -1.68
CA MET A 1 -11.40 -19.62 -1.57
C MET A 1 -10.75 -18.96 -2.76
N LYS A 2 -9.65 -19.50 -3.34
CA LYS A 2 -8.91 -19.10 -4.58
C LYS A 2 -9.56 -18.20 -5.65
N LYS A 3 -10.88 -18.26 -5.85
CA LYS A 3 -11.56 -17.48 -6.90
C LYS A 3 -11.56 -15.98 -6.64
N LYS A 4 -11.56 -15.53 -5.37
CA LYS A 4 -11.63 -14.10 -5.05
C LYS A 4 -10.27 -13.43 -5.22
N GLU A 5 -9.22 -14.10 -4.79
CA GLU A 5 -7.83 -13.63 -4.89
C GLU A 5 -7.41 -13.59 -6.35
N GLU A 6 -7.70 -14.65 -7.13
CA GLU A 6 -7.45 -14.67 -8.59
C GLU A 6 -8.22 -13.58 -9.34
N GLN A 7 -9.44 -13.26 -8.91
CA GLN A 7 -10.23 -12.16 -9.48
C GLN A 7 -9.59 -10.80 -9.16
N LEU A 8 -9.11 -10.62 -7.93
CA LEU A 8 -8.44 -9.38 -7.53
C LEU A 8 -7.12 -9.19 -8.27
N VAL A 9 -6.30 -10.23 -8.41
CA VAL A 9 -5.09 -10.22 -9.24
C VAL A 9 -5.42 -9.73 -10.65
N ARG A 10 -6.40 -10.36 -11.32
CA ARG A 10 -6.84 -9.94 -12.66
C ARG A 10 -7.33 -8.49 -12.70
N LYS A 11 -8.04 -8.04 -11.67
CA LYS A 11 -8.52 -6.67 -11.56
C LYS A 11 -7.35 -5.68 -11.43
N VAL A 12 -6.38 -5.96 -10.56
CA VAL A 12 -5.19 -5.11 -10.39
C VAL A 12 -4.37 -5.07 -11.68
N THR A 13 -4.18 -6.20 -12.36
CA THR A 13 -3.51 -6.25 -13.67
C THR A 13 -4.22 -5.40 -14.73
N ASP A 14 -5.55 -5.44 -14.78
CA ASP A 14 -6.35 -4.56 -15.65
C ASP A 14 -6.18 -3.07 -15.29
N MET A 15 -6.18 -2.74 -14.00
CA MET A 15 -5.92 -1.37 -13.53
C MET A 15 -4.52 -0.87 -13.90
N ILE A 16 -3.49 -1.72 -13.81
CA ILE A 16 -2.13 -1.41 -14.26
C ILE A 16 -2.14 -1.04 -15.74
N GLN A 17 -2.76 -1.87 -16.58
CA GLN A 17 -2.80 -1.63 -18.03
C GLN A 17 -3.54 -0.32 -18.36
N LYS A 18 -4.70 -0.08 -17.74
CA LYS A 18 -5.45 1.17 -17.93
C LYS A 18 -4.68 2.40 -17.44
N THR A 19 -3.90 2.27 -16.36
CA THR A 19 -3.03 3.34 -15.86
C THR A 19 -1.93 3.68 -16.86
N ARG A 20 -1.27 2.67 -17.45
CA ARG A 20 -0.26 2.87 -18.51
C ARG A 20 -0.84 3.55 -19.75
N GLU A 21 -2.11 3.30 -20.05
CA GLU A 21 -2.84 3.90 -21.16
C GLU A 21 -3.38 5.31 -20.82
N GLY A 22 -3.18 5.81 -19.60
CA GLY A 22 -3.70 7.11 -19.16
C GLY A 22 -5.23 7.15 -19.03
N LYS A 23 -5.88 5.99 -18.87
CA LYS A 23 -7.35 5.86 -18.81
C LYS A 23 -7.94 5.96 -17.41
N LEU A 24 -7.10 5.96 -16.37
CA LEU A 24 -7.52 6.10 -14.99
C LEU A 24 -6.96 7.38 -14.41
N HIS A 25 -7.84 8.14 -13.76
CA HIS A 25 -7.47 9.22 -12.87
C HIS A 25 -7.43 8.65 -11.44
N TRP A 26 -6.26 8.72 -10.82
CA TRP A 26 -6.05 8.19 -9.47
C TRP A 26 -6.11 9.30 -8.43
N ASP A 27 -6.64 8.95 -7.27
CA ASP A 27 -6.52 9.67 -6.00
C ASP A 27 -5.72 8.76 -5.07
N ILE A 28 -4.44 9.09 -4.90
CA ILE A 28 -3.48 8.30 -4.14
C ILE A 28 -3.15 9.03 -2.85
N GLN A 29 -3.31 8.33 -1.75
CA GLN A 29 -2.90 8.81 -0.43
C GLN A 29 -1.88 7.84 0.14
N CYS A 30 -0.71 8.36 0.50
CA CYS A 30 0.36 7.61 1.12
C CYS A 30 0.64 8.18 2.51
N GLN A 31 0.70 7.30 3.51
CA GLN A 31 1.16 7.65 4.84
C GLN A 31 2.32 6.76 5.25
N THR A 32 3.44 7.37 5.60
CA THR A 32 4.68 6.65 5.89
C THR A 32 5.41 7.22 7.11
N THR A 33 6.14 6.35 7.80
CA THR A 33 7.06 6.72 8.89
C THR A 33 8.49 6.88 8.41
N GLU A 34 8.76 6.66 7.11
CA GLU A 34 10.12 6.66 6.53
C GLU A 34 10.91 7.91 6.93
N TYR A 35 10.25 9.08 6.91
CA TYR A 35 10.84 10.38 7.19
C TYR A 35 10.93 10.74 8.68
N ASN A 36 10.47 9.88 9.58
CA ASN A 36 10.57 10.12 11.01
C ASN A 36 12.04 10.04 11.47
N ASP A 37 12.34 10.75 12.55
CA ASP A 37 13.63 10.68 13.22
C ASP A 37 13.95 9.21 13.59
N PRO A 38 15.05 8.62 13.09
CA PRO A 38 15.42 7.24 13.39
C PRO A 38 15.50 6.94 14.89
N ALA A 39 15.85 7.92 15.72
CA ALA A 39 15.92 7.74 17.18
C ALA A 39 14.55 7.62 17.86
N LYS A 40 13.46 7.99 17.15
CA LYS A 40 12.08 7.89 17.64
C LYS A 40 11.33 6.69 17.05
N LYS A 41 11.93 6.00 16.08
CA LYS A 41 11.31 4.82 15.47
C LYS A 41 11.34 3.65 16.47
N PRO A 42 10.27 2.86 16.54
CA PRO A 42 10.28 1.65 17.35
C PRO A 42 11.31 0.66 16.83
N VAL A 43 11.78 -0.16 17.75
CA VAL A 43 12.75 -1.21 17.48
C VAL A 43 12.28 -2.51 18.10
N GLU A 44 12.57 -3.61 17.41
CA GLU A 44 12.39 -4.97 17.94
C GLU A 44 13.73 -5.70 17.96
N THR A 45 13.95 -6.48 19.02
CA THR A 45 15.13 -7.34 19.12
C THR A 45 14.72 -8.79 18.90
N GLU A 46 15.24 -9.39 17.84
CA GLU A 46 14.99 -10.79 17.46
C GLU A 46 16.33 -11.46 17.17
N GLU A 47 16.57 -12.62 17.79
CA GLU A 47 17.81 -13.41 17.59
C GLU A 47 19.13 -12.62 17.80
N GLY A 48 19.10 -11.57 18.63
CA GLY A 48 20.25 -10.69 18.90
C GLY A 48 20.44 -9.57 17.88
N GLU A 49 19.53 -9.44 16.91
CA GLU A 49 19.50 -8.36 15.92
C GLU A 49 18.46 -7.31 16.32
N THR A 50 18.81 -6.03 16.19
CA THR A 50 17.90 -4.91 16.46
C THR A 50 17.37 -4.37 15.14
N TRP A 51 16.07 -4.55 14.92
CA TRP A 51 15.36 -4.12 13.73
C TRP A 51 14.67 -2.79 14.00
N VAL A 52 14.99 -1.77 13.21
CA VAL A 52 14.21 -0.52 13.16
C VAL A 52 12.98 -0.77 12.31
N ILE A 53 11.83 -0.37 12.83
CA ILE A 53 10.53 -0.61 12.20
C ILE A 53 10.02 0.68 11.57
N ASP A 54 9.62 0.55 10.31
CA ASP A 54 8.87 1.54 9.55
C ASP A 54 7.54 0.94 9.10
N GLU A 55 6.59 1.81 8.78
CA GLU A 55 5.35 1.40 8.12
C GLU A 55 4.97 2.36 7.00
N CYS A 56 4.27 1.82 6.01
CA CYS A 56 3.75 2.55 4.88
C CYS A 56 2.34 2.07 4.53
N PHE A 57 1.37 2.98 4.53
CA PHE A 57 0.05 2.76 3.96
C PHE A 57 -0.04 3.45 2.60
N VAL A 58 -0.68 2.80 1.63
CA VAL A 58 -1.05 3.42 0.37
C VAL A 58 -2.50 3.10 0.03
N SER A 59 -3.32 4.14 -0.14
CA SER A 59 -4.68 4.04 -0.68
C SER A 59 -4.66 4.31 -2.18
N TYR A 60 -5.23 3.39 -2.95
CA TYR A 60 -5.42 3.47 -4.39
C TYR A 60 -6.90 3.64 -4.69
N HIS A 61 -7.33 4.87 -4.97
CA HIS A 61 -8.71 5.19 -5.29
C HIS A 61 -8.84 5.66 -6.74
N CYS A 62 -9.81 5.12 -7.49
CA CYS A 62 -10.18 5.64 -8.81
C CYS A 62 -11.61 5.26 -9.21
N MET A 63 -12.10 5.91 -10.26
CA MET A 63 -13.33 5.58 -10.97
C MET A 63 -12.98 4.77 -12.22
N ASP A 64 -13.44 3.52 -12.33
CA ASP A 64 -13.27 2.67 -13.51
C ASP A 64 -14.64 2.24 -14.05
N GLN A 65 -15.00 2.71 -15.25
CA GLN A 65 -16.29 2.41 -15.89
C GLN A 65 -17.49 2.68 -14.97
N GLU A 66 -17.52 3.87 -14.36
CA GLU A 66 -18.56 4.31 -13.41
C GLU A 66 -18.65 3.48 -12.11
N LYS A 67 -17.64 2.63 -11.83
CA LYS A 67 -17.52 1.89 -10.57
C LYS A 67 -16.31 2.35 -9.78
N GLU A 68 -16.53 2.69 -8.52
CA GLU A 68 -15.45 3.09 -7.64
C GLU A 68 -14.62 1.86 -7.28
N PHE A 69 -13.30 2.03 -7.32
CA PHE A 69 -12.33 1.06 -6.87
C PHE A 69 -11.50 1.69 -5.76
N LEU A 70 -11.42 0.97 -4.63
CA LEU A 70 -10.57 1.32 -3.50
C LEU A 70 -9.82 0.08 -3.06
N LEU A 71 -8.49 0.20 -3.00
CA LEU A 71 -7.60 -0.78 -2.43
C LEU A 71 -6.65 -0.06 -1.49
N VAL A 72 -6.38 -0.65 -0.33
CA VAL A 72 -5.36 -0.14 0.60
C VAL A 72 -4.29 -1.20 0.76
N SER A 73 -3.03 -0.84 0.57
CA SER A 73 -1.89 -1.66 0.97
C SER A 73 -1.28 -1.13 2.26
N TYR A 74 -0.73 -2.04 3.05
CA TYR A 74 0.09 -1.76 4.21
C TYR A 74 1.37 -2.56 4.10
N GLU A 75 2.50 -1.92 4.32
CA GLU A 75 3.80 -2.58 4.44
C GLU A 75 4.44 -2.17 5.77
N GLN A 76 4.73 -3.17 6.61
CA GLN A 76 5.60 -3.00 7.77
C GLN A 76 7.01 -3.44 7.39
N ILE A 77 8.00 -2.56 7.55
CA ILE A 77 9.36 -2.71 7.06
C ILE A 77 10.31 -2.78 8.25
N TYR A 78 11.11 -3.84 8.32
CA TYR A 78 12.11 -4.06 9.35
C TYR A 78 13.48 -3.89 8.72
N THR A 79 14.30 -3.00 9.26
CA THR A 79 15.67 -2.73 8.78
C THR A 79 16.69 -2.97 9.88
N CYS A 80 17.70 -3.80 9.60
CA CYS A 80 18.86 -4.02 10.48
C CYS A 80 20.15 -3.91 9.65
N GLY A 81 20.76 -2.73 9.64
CA GLY A 81 21.91 -2.44 8.77
C GLY A 81 21.52 -2.58 7.28
N GLU A 82 22.16 -3.52 6.58
CA GLU A 82 21.82 -3.84 5.18
C GLU A 82 20.66 -4.85 5.04
N LYS A 83 20.26 -5.52 6.12
CA LYS A 83 19.18 -6.51 6.10
C LYS A 83 17.82 -5.82 6.10
N LYS A 84 16.91 -6.35 5.29
CA LYS A 84 15.51 -5.92 5.23
C LYS A 84 14.58 -7.12 5.19
N LYS A 85 13.48 -7.04 5.93
CA LYS A 85 12.32 -7.92 5.79
C LYS A 85 11.06 -7.06 5.88
N SER A 86 9.96 -7.48 5.25
CA SER A 86 8.70 -6.77 5.35
C SER A 86 7.50 -7.70 5.40
N CYS A 87 6.43 -7.20 5.99
CA CYS A 87 5.13 -7.84 6.06
C CYS A 87 4.14 -6.97 5.29
N ASN A 88 3.42 -7.56 4.33
CA ASN A 88 2.49 -6.86 3.46
C ASN A 88 1.06 -7.32 3.76
N LEU A 89 0.15 -6.37 3.90
CA LEU A 89 -1.29 -6.63 4.01
C LEU A 89 -2.02 -5.84 2.91
N ILE A 90 -3.04 -6.47 2.34
CA ILE A 90 -3.89 -5.88 1.30
C ILE A 90 -5.33 -5.87 1.80
N PHE A 91 -6.01 -4.74 1.62
CA PHE A 91 -7.37 -4.54 2.09
C PHE A 91 -8.27 -4.04 0.94
N LEU A 92 -9.53 -4.47 0.97
CA LEU A 92 -10.60 -3.96 0.11
C LEU A 92 -11.73 -3.35 0.98
N PRO A 93 -11.47 -2.20 1.63
CA PRO A 93 -12.47 -1.57 2.48
C PRO A 93 -13.61 -0.93 1.65
N PRO A 94 -14.79 -0.73 2.24
CA PRO A 94 -15.81 0.13 1.64
C PRO A 94 -15.34 1.58 1.59
N LEU A 95 -15.86 2.36 0.65
CA LEU A 95 -15.38 3.71 0.34
C LEU A 95 -15.41 4.71 1.51
N GLY A 96 -16.34 4.52 2.45
CA GLY A 96 -16.44 5.33 3.67
C GLY A 96 -15.39 5.01 4.73
N ILE A 97 -14.56 3.98 4.51
CA ILE A 97 -13.49 3.56 5.41
C ILE A 97 -12.16 3.77 4.69
N ARG A 98 -11.57 4.95 4.92
CA ARG A 98 -10.24 5.34 4.41
C ARG A 98 -9.24 5.59 5.54
N PHE A 99 -9.46 4.96 6.70
CA PHE A 99 -8.58 5.11 7.86
C PHE A 99 -7.31 4.28 7.66
N PHE A 100 -6.14 4.89 7.84
CA PHE A 100 -4.86 4.19 7.84
C PHE A 100 -4.56 3.61 9.22
N ASP A 101 -5.30 2.57 9.56
CA ASP A 101 -5.22 1.84 10.81
C ASP A 101 -5.47 0.34 10.54
N VAL A 102 -4.53 -0.51 10.94
CA VAL A 102 -4.61 -1.96 10.65
C VAL A 102 -5.81 -2.61 11.32
N ASP A 103 -6.19 -2.21 12.54
CA ASP A 103 -7.31 -2.82 13.25
C ASP A 103 -8.65 -2.47 12.61
N VAL A 104 -8.77 -1.22 12.15
CA VAL A 104 -9.96 -0.76 11.40
C VAL A 104 -10.06 -1.48 10.05
N LEU A 105 -8.93 -1.74 9.40
CA LEU A 105 -8.87 -2.38 8.08
C LEU A 105 -8.93 -3.91 8.15
N ALA A 106 -8.57 -4.53 9.28
CA ALA A 106 -8.48 -5.99 9.44
C ALA A 106 -9.73 -6.77 8.97
N PRO A 107 -10.98 -6.32 9.20
CA PRO A 107 -12.17 -7.00 8.67
C PRO A 107 -12.25 -7.05 7.14
N TYR A 108 -11.49 -6.21 6.45
CA TYR A 108 -11.44 -6.08 4.99
C TYR A 108 -10.16 -6.67 4.38
N ALA A 109 -9.35 -7.35 5.20
CA ALA A 109 -8.13 -7.99 4.75
C ALA A 109 -8.43 -9.07 3.70
N VAL A 110 -7.60 -9.10 2.67
CA VAL A 110 -7.59 -10.13 1.64
C VAL A 110 -6.45 -11.09 1.94
N GLU A 111 -6.70 -12.40 1.77
CA GLU A 111 -5.63 -13.39 1.78
C GLU A 111 -4.74 -13.14 0.55
N ALA A 112 -3.60 -12.49 0.75
CA ALA A 112 -2.71 -12.08 -0.32
C ALA A 112 -1.57 -13.09 -0.49
N ASP A 113 -1.52 -13.75 -1.65
CA ASP A 113 -0.36 -14.52 -2.04
C ASP A 113 0.73 -13.62 -2.65
N GLN A 114 1.88 -14.22 -2.93
CA GLN A 114 3.02 -13.51 -3.53
C GLN A 114 2.68 -12.86 -4.88
N MET A 115 1.74 -13.42 -5.64
CA MET A 115 1.34 -12.86 -6.93
C MET A 115 0.52 -11.58 -6.73
N LEU A 116 -0.43 -11.56 -5.81
CA LEU A 116 -1.20 -10.36 -5.50
C LEU A 116 -0.31 -9.24 -4.93
N ILE A 117 0.60 -9.58 -4.00
CA ILE A 117 1.56 -8.61 -3.44
C ILE A 117 2.39 -7.98 -4.57
N TYR A 118 2.90 -8.81 -5.48
CA TYR A 118 3.66 -8.33 -6.63
C TYR A 118 2.84 -7.41 -7.54
N GLU A 119 1.60 -7.77 -7.88
CA GLU A 119 0.76 -6.93 -8.73
C GLU A 119 0.43 -5.59 -8.08
N VAL A 120 0.17 -5.54 -6.77
CA VAL A 120 -0.04 -4.26 -6.06
C VAL A 120 1.22 -3.41 -6.05
N HIS A 121 2.40 -4.03 -5.86
CA HIS A 121 3.68 -3.34 -6.01
C HIS A 121 3.86 -2.78 -7.44
N MET A 122 3.53 -3.56 -8.47
CA MET A 122 3.60 -3.10 -9.86
C MET A 122 2.61 -1.97 -10.15
N LEU A 123 1.43 -1.99 -9.52
CA LEU A 123 0.47 -0.87 -9.59
C LEU A 123 1.09 0.40 -9.00
N TRP A 124 1.70 0.33 -7.82
CA TRP A 124 2.41 1.46 -7.22
C TRP A 124 3.47 2.05 -8.15
N LEU A 125 4.36 1.22 -8.70
CA LEU A 125 5.40 1.67 -9.61
C LEU A 125 4.82 2.32 -10.88
N THR A 126 3.74 1.74 -11.42
CA THR A 126 3.09 2.24 -12.64
C THR A 126 2.43 3.60 -12.38
N VAL A 127 1.77 3.76 -11.24
CA VAL A 127 1.17 5.03 -10.80
C VAL A 127 2.25 6.10 -10.64
N LEU A 128 3.36 5.79 -9.96
CA LEU A 128 4.48 6.72 -9.81
C LEU A 128 5.13 7.09 -11.15
N GLU A 129 5.28 6.13 -12.06
CA GLU A 129 5.81 6.40 -13.40
C GLU A 129 4.89 7.35 -14.17
N GLN A 130 3.58 7.14 -14.08
CA GLN A 130 2.59 8.00 -14.72
C GLN A 130 2.55 9.40 -14.10
N TYR A 131 2.60 9.51 -12.78
CA TYR A 131 2.71 10.80 -12.08
C TYR A 131 3.96 11.58 -12.49
N LYS A 132 5.11 10.91 -12.64
CA LYS A 132 6.35 11.56 -13.12
C LYS A 132 6.24 12.10 -14.54
N LYS A 133 5.45 11.46 -15.41
CA LYS A 133 5.21 11.90 -16.79
C LYS A 133 4.24 13.07 -16.85
N ASP A 134 3.15 12.99 -16.09
CA ASP A 134 2.11 14.01 -16.02
C ASP A 134 1.53 14.11 -14.60
N PRO A 135 2.06 15.02 -13.76
CA PRO A 135 1.56 15.21 -12.39
C PRO A 135 0.12 15.71 -12.30
N GLN A 136 -0.44 16.27 -13.38
CA GLN A 136 -1.84 16.73 -13.39
C GLN A 136 -2.83 15.61 -13.72
N SER A 137 -2.33 14.45 -14.17
CA SER A 137 -3.16 13.31 -14.53
C SER A 137 -3.74 12.54 -13.34
N MET A 138 -3.32 12.85 -12.11
CA MET A 138 -3.77 12.23 -10.86
C MET A 138 -3.47 13.08 -9.64
N GLU A 139 -4.09 12.75 -8.51
CA GLU A 139 -3.76 13.31 -7.20
C GLU A 139 -2.85 12.34 -6.44
N LEU A 140 -1.74 12.87 -5.89
CA LEU A 140 -0.83 12.12 -5.03
C LEU A 140 -0.51 12.95 -3.79
N ASP A 141 -1.04 12.52 -2.65
CA ASP A 141 -0.73 13.09 -1.35
C ASP A 141 0.17 12.12 -0.56
N VAL A 142 1.27 12.65 -0.01
CA VAL A 142 2.22 11.89 0.80
C VAL A 142 2.41 12.61 2.11
N THR A 143 1.98 11.99 3.20
CA THR A 143 2.01 12.58 4.54
C THR A 143 2.82 11.71 5.50
N GLY A 144 3.60 12.37 6.36
CA GLY A 144 4.27 11.69 7.47
C GLY A 144 3.25 11.29 8.54
N ARG A 145 3.46 10.15 9.19
CA ARG A 145 2.66 9.71 10.35
C ARG A 145 3.55 9.32 11.52
N GLU A 146 3.00 9.38 12.74
CA GLU A 146 3.64 8.77 13.90
C GLU A 146 3.35 7.27 13.91
N LEU A 147 4.37 6.45 14.18
CA LEU A 147 4.20 5.01 14.30
C LEU A 147 3.63 4.68 15.68
N VAL A 148 2.43 4.10 15.71
CA VAL A 148 1.82 3.58 16.94
C VAL A 148 1.74 2.07 16.81
N LEU A 149 2.79 1.37 17.26
CA LEU A 149 2.70 -0.08 17.44
C LEU A 149 1.79 -0.34 18.65
N GLN A 150 0.69 -1.07 18.44
CA GLN A 150 -0.07 -1.59 19.57
C GLN A 150 0.71 -2.74 20.22
N GLN A 151 0.92 -2.62 21.53
CA GLN A 151 1.61 -3.62 22.37
C GLN A 151 0.70 -4.80 22.72
#